data_AF-A0A957CF28-F1
#
_entry.id   AF-A0A957CF28-F1
#
_cell.length_a   1.000
_cell.length_b   1.000
_cell.length_c   1.000
_cell.angle_alpha   90.00
_cell.angle_beta   90.00
_cell.angle_gamma   90.00
#
_symmetry.space_group_name_H-M   'P 1'
#
loop_
_entity.id
_entity.type
_entity.pdbx_description
1 polymer ?
#
loop_
_entity_poly.entity_id
_entity_poly.type
_entity_poly.pdbx_seq_one_letter_code
_entity_poly.pdbx_strand_id
1 'polypeptide(L)'
;YKACREAGFKVILTGEGADELLGGYHWFDGDRRIRPFLAIPQPIRQLLSHLPLPGSTAGQRVLTHATRDPLARFALWHQVASPTLLDQLINRKGREDRQENLKNFATSASFAVNSYHPLNQFLALEAQTRMVDFINFEVDRMSMANSVEARPPFLDHQLWEFCAQLPPEFKLNAAMNKVLLRRGMKDLLPTAVTNRTKQGLATP
;
A
#
# COMPACT_ATOMS: atom_id res chain seq x y z
N TYR A 1 -15.08 14.81 8.19
CA TYR A 1 -14.78 16.25 8.32
C TYR A 1 -16.02 17.10 8.55
N LYS A 2 -17.06 17.06 7.71
CA LYS A 2 -18.31 17.81 7.93
C LYS A 2 -18.90 17.62 9.33
N ALA A 3 -19.07 16.37 9.76
CA ALA A 3 -19.54 16.05 11.11
C ALA A 3 -18.65 16.63 12.22
N CYS A 4 -17.33 16.68 12.03
CA CYS A 4 -16.41 17.30 12.99
C CYS A 4 -16.65 18.81 13.10
N ARG A 5 -16.86 19.48 11.95
CA ARG A 5 -17.20 20.91 11.90
C ARG A 5 -18.55 21.19 12.58
N GLU A 6 -19.57 20.39 12.27
CA GLU A 6 -20.91 20.50 12.87
C GLU A 6 -20.87 20.28 14.39
N ALA A 7 -19.97 19.41 14.87
CA ALA A 7 -19.70 19.21 16.30
C ALA A 7 -18.78 20.29 16.92
N GLY A 8 -18.37 21.31 16.17
CA GLY A 8 -17.57 22.44 16.67
C GLY A 8 -16.06 22.22 16.72
N PHE A 9 -15.54 21.07 16.27
CA PHE A 9 -14.10 20.82 16.24
C PHE A 9 -13.41 21.59 15.10
N LYS A 10 -12.29 22.23 15.43
CA LYS A 10 -11.44 22.97 14.47
C LYS A 10 -10.18 22.21 14.10
N VAL A 11 -9.66 21.42 15.02
CA VAL A 11 -8.44 20.62 14.84
C VAL A 11 -8.78 19.18 15.21
N ILE A 12 -8.35 18.23 14.38
CA ILE A 12 -8.49 16.80 14.65
C ILE A 12 -7.18 16.07 14.41
N LEU A 13 -6.97 14.97 15.14
CA LEU A 13 -5.88 14.04 14.86
C LEU A 13 -6.34 12.96 13.89
N THR A 14 -5.52 12.67 12.89
CA THR A 14 -5.77 11.60 11.90
C THR A 14 -4.73 10.49 12.00
N GLY A 15 -5.01 9.35 11.37
CA GLY A 15 -4.16 8.17 11.41
C GLY A 15 -3.25 7.99 10.18
N GLU A 16 -3.20 8.98 9.28
CA GLU A 16 -2.45 8.88 8.02
C GLU A 16 -0.95 8.70 8.26
N GLY A 17 -0.30 7.85 7.46
CA GLY A 17 1.10 7.49 7.61
C GLY A 17 1.32 6.19 8.39
N ALA A 18 0.36 5.74 9.21
CA ALA A 18 0.53 4.53 10.01
C ALA A 18 0.57 3.25 9.16
N ASP A 19 -0.23 3.19 8.09
CA ASP A 19 -0.31 2.01 7.22
C ASP A 19 0.92 1.93 6.30
N GLU A 20 1.40 3.07 5.83
CA GLU A 20 2.56 3.26 4.96
C GLU A 20 3.87 3.02 5.71
N LEU A 21 3.94 3.42 6.97
CA LEU A 21 5.11 3.25 7.82
C LEU A 21 5.25 1.83 8.37
N LEU A 22 4.13 1.23 8.79
CA LEU A 22 4.11 -0.02 9.57
C LEU A 22 3.46 -1.20 8.84
N GLY A 23 3.21 -1.08 7.55
CA GLY A 23 2.76 -2.21 6.71
C GLY A 23 1.32 -2.63 6.99
N GLY A 24 0.38 -1.68 6.97
CA GLY A 24 -1.02 -1.92 7.32
C GLY A 24 -1.91 -2.45 6.20
N TYR A 25 -1.50 -2.33 4.94
CA TYR A 25 -2.30 -2.77 3.79
C TYR A 25 -2.15 -4.25 3.47
N HIS A 26 -3.21 -4.82 2.87
CA HIS A 26 -3.29 -6.24 2.55
C HIS A 26 -2.30 -6.67 1.44
N TRP A 27 -1.91 -5.76 0.54
CA TRP A 27 -0.92 -6.05 -0.51
C TRP A 27 0.50 -6.27 0.03
N PHE A 28 0.85 -5.75 1.21
CA PHE A 28 2.16 -6.04 1.82
C PHE A 28 2.29 -7.51 2.22
N ASP A 29 1.27 -8.05 2.89
CA ASP A 29 1.23 -9.48 3.22
C ASP A 29 0.97 -10.33 1.97
N GLY A 30 0.18 -9.81 1.03
CA GLY A 30 -0.03 -10.41 -0.28
C GLY A 30 1.29 -10.63 -1.04
N ASP A 31 2.14 -9.61 -1.17
CA ASP A 31 3.44 -9.73 -1.81
C ASP A 31 4.34 -10.70 -1.04
N ARG A 32 4.38 -10.63 0.30
CA ARG A 32 5.13 -11.57 1.13
C ARG A 32 4.76 -13.03 0.84
N ARG A 33 3.46 -13.32 0.65
CA ARG A 33 2.95 -14.67 0.35
C ARG A 33 3.21 -15.09 -1.11
N ILE A 34 3.09 -14.17 -2.07
CA ILE A 34 3.25 -14.49 -3.51
C ILE A 34 4.72 -14.60 -3.92
N ARG A 35 5.61 -13.84 -3.30
CA ARG A 35 7.01 -13.71 -3.71
C ARG A 35 7.79 -15.04 -3.82
N PRO A 36 7.63 -16.04 -2.93
CA PRO A 36 8.23 -17.37 -3.12
C PRO A 36 7.80 -18.06 -4.43
N PHE A 37 6.55 -17.85 -4.88
CA PHE A 37 6.04 -18.44 -6.12
C PHE A 37 6.62 -17.78 -7.37
N LEU A 38 7.28 -16.63 -7.27
CA LEU A 38 7.97 -16.00 -8.40
C LEU A 38 9.24 -16.75 -8.84
N ALA A 39 9.64 -17.80 -8.11
CA ALA A 39 10.60 -18.79 -8.60
C ALA A 39 10.02 -19.68 -9.70
N ILE A 40 8.69 -19.83 -9.76
CA ILE A 40 8.01 -20.61 -10.79
C ILE A 40 7.98 -19.80 -12.11
N PRO A 41 8.39 -20.39 -13.24
CA PRO A 41 8.30 -19.76 -14.55
C PRO A 41 6.90 -19.20 -14.85
N GLN A 42 6.85 -18.03 -15.50
CA GLN A 42 5.60 -17.34 -15.79
C GLN A 42 4.57 -18.19 -16.56
N PRO A 43 4.92 -19.01 -17.57
CA PRO A 43 3.95 -19.84 -18.28
C PRO A 43 3.23 -20.83 -17.36
N ILE A 44 3.94 -21.38 -16.37
CA ILE A 44 3.36 -22.32 -15.39
C ILE A 44 2.44 -21.56 -14.45
N ARG A 45 2.84 -20.37 -13.98
CA ARG A 45 1.96 -19.52 -13.15
C ARG A 45 0.68 -19.11 -13.87
N GLN A 46 0.78 -18.82 -15.17
CA GLN A 46 -0.38 -18.53 -16.02
C GLN A 46 -1.32 -19.74 -16.11
N LEU A 47 -0.78 -20.94 -16.35
CA LEU A 47 -1.57 -22.16 -16.37
C LEU A 47 -2.29 -22.41 -15.03
N LEU A 48 -1.57 -22.24 -13.92
CA LEU A 48 -2.12 -22.40 -12.57
C LEU A 48 -3.19 -21.35 -12.23
N SER A 49 -3.14 -20.16 -12.85
CA SER A 49 -4.13 -19.11 -12.62
C SER A 49 -5.53 -19.41 -13.18
N HIS A 50 -5.64 -20.41 -14.06
CA HIS A 50 -6.93 -20.91 -14.54
C HIS A 50 -7.60 -21.89 -13.55
N LEU A 51 -6.86 -22.36 -12.54
CA LEU A 51 -7.44 -23.16 -11.46
C LEU A 51 -8.14 -22.23 -10.46
N PRO A 52 -9.22 -22.67 -9.81
CA PRO A 52 -9.92 -21.90 -8.78
C PRO A 52 -9.07 -21.84 -7.50
N LEU A 53 -7.99 -21.08 -7.54
CA LEU A 53 -7.11 -20.88 -6.39
C LEU A 53 -7.72 -19.83 -5.46
N PRO A 54 -7.80 -20.10 -4.14
CA PRO A 54 -8.29 -19.13 -3.18
C PRO A 54 -7.37 -17.90 -3.17
N GLY A 55 -7.95 -16.71 -3.31
CA GLY A 55 -7.20 -15.46 -3.32
C GLY A 55 -8.03 -14.26 -3.77
N SER A 56 -7.47 -13.06 -3.65
CA SER A 56 -8.06 -11.85 -4.22
C SER A 56 -7.77 -11.76 -5.72
N THR A 57 -8.62 -11.04 -6.45
CA THR A 57 -8.40 -10.73 -7.89
C THR A 57 -7.05 -10.05 -8.13
N ALA A 58 -6.64 -9.16 -7.22
CA ALA A 58 -5.33 -8.53 -7.24
C ALA A 58 -4.19 -9.56 -7.03
N GLY A 59 -4.34 -10.48 -6.08
CA GLY A 59 -3.36 -11.53 -5.82
C GLY A 59 -3.18 -12.47 -7.02
N GLN A 60 -4.28 -12.90 -7.65
CA GLN A 60 -4.21 -13.71 -8.87
C GLN A 60 -3.50 -12.96 -10.00
N ARG A 61 -3.86 -11.70 -10.24
CA ARG A 61 -3.20 -10.86 -11.24
C ARG A 61 -1.69 -10.74 -11.01
N VAL A 62 -1.28 -10.49 -9.76
CA VAL A 62 0.13 -10.40 -9.40
C VAL A 62 0.81 -11.75 -9.60
N LEU A 63 0.23 -12.86 -9.12
CA LEU A 63 0.80 -14.19 -9.32
C LEU A 63 1.03 -14.51 -10.81
N THR A 64 0.08 -14.14 -11.68
CA THR A 64 0.12 -14.43 -13.12
C THR A 64 1.13 -13.55 -13.88
N HIS A 65 1.22 -12.26 -13.54
CA HIS A 65 1.93 -11.27 -14.36
C HIS A 65 3.19 -10.70 -13.71
N ALA A 66 3.43 -10.93 -12.42
CA ALA A 66 4.56 -10.36 -11.71
C ALA A 66 5.91 -10.89 -12.20
N THR A 67 6.86 -9.97 -12.24
CA THR A 67 8.29 -10.23 -12.36
C THR A 67 8.96 -10.09 -10.98
N ARG A 68 10.29 -10.28 -10.91
CA ARG A 68 11.08 -10.02 -9.70
C ARG A 68 11.37 -8.55 -9.46
N ASP A 69 11.03 -7.68 -10.40
CA ASP A 69 11.14 -6.24 -10.24
C ASP A 69 10.09 -5.72 -9.23
N PRO A 70 10.48 -5.12 -8.10
CA PRO A 70 9.54 -4.70 -7.06
C PRO A 70 8.57 -3.63 -7.55
N LEU A 71 9.03 -2.73 -8.42
CA LEU A 71 8.21 -1.66 -8.96
C LEU A 71 7.07 -2.22 -9.82
N ALA A 72 7.38 -3.09 -10.77
CA ALA A 72 6.39 -3.76 -11.61
C ALA A 72 5.37 -4.56 -10.77
N ARG A 73 5.83 -5.21 -9.69
CA ARG A 73 4.92 -5.92 -8.77
C ARG A 73 4.00 -4.97 -8.02
N PHE A 74 4.53 -3.90 -7.45
CA PHE A 74 3.76 -2.88 -6.76
C PHE A 74 2.68 -2.28 -7.68
N ALA A 75 3.05 -1.96 -8.92
CA ALA A 75 2.11 -1.48 -9.93
C ALA A 75 1.00 -2.52 -10.23
N LEU A 76 1.29 -3.82 -10.23
CA LEU A 76 0.26 -4.86 -10.41
C LEU A 76 -0.70 -4.96 -9.23
N TRP A 77 -0.25 -4.72 -8.00
CA TRP A 77 -1.15 -4.66 -6.83
C TRP A 77 -2.15 -3.50 -6.93
N HIS A 78 -1.77 -2.39 -7.55
CA HIS A 78 -2.61 -1.18 -7.65
C HIS A 78 -3.35 -1.00 -8.97
N GLN A 79 -3.09 -1.85 -9.95
CA GLN A 79 -3.88 -1.87 -11.17
C GLN A 79 -5.32 -2.34 -10.91
N VAL A 80 -6.28 -1.72 -11.59
CA VAL A 80 -7.69 -2.10 -11.50
C VAL A 80 -7.97 -3.38 -12.31
N ALA A 81 -7.29 -3.54 -13.44
CA ALA A 81 -7.47 -4.64 -14.39
C ALA A 81 -6.17 -5.46 -14.58
N SER A 82 -6.28 -6.66 -15.17
CA SER A 82 -5.10 -7.39 -15.64
C SER A 82 -4.39 -6.61 -16.77
N PRO A 83 -3.07 -6.78 -16.96
CA PRO A 83 -2.39 -6.16 -18.09
C PRO A 83 -3.03 -6.50 -19.44
N THR A 84 -3.47 -7.74 -19.62
CA THR A 84 -4.13 -8.21 -20.84
C THR A 84 -5.45 -7.51 -21.11
N LEU A 85 -6.30 -7.36 -20.09
CA LEU A 85 -7.56 -6.65 -20.21
C LEU A 85 -7.33 -5.16 -20.41
N LEU A 86 -6.37 -4.58 -19.68
CA LEU A 86 -6.04 -3.17 -19.79
C LEU A 86 -5.58 -2.82 -21.22
N ASP A 87 -4.75 -3.66 -21.85
CA ASP A 87 -4.26 -3.44 -23.21
C ASP A 87 -5.37 -3.53 -24.28
N GLN A 88 -6.44 -4.29 -24.01
CA GLN A 88 -7.64 -4.37 -24.85
C GLN A 88 -8.56 -3.15 -24.68
N LEU A 89 -8.61 -2.57 -23.47
CA LEU A 89 -9.48 -1.45 -23.15
C LEU A 89 -8.90 -0.09 -23.54
N ILE A 90 -7.56 0.06 -23.52
CA ILE A 90 -6.91 1.33 -23.85
C ILE A 90 -6.53 1.40 -25.32
N ASN A 91 -6.61 2.60 -25.90
CA ASN A 91 -6.17 2.85 -27.27
C ASN A 91 -4.63 2.91 -27.34
N ARG A 92 -4.08 3.05 -28.56
CA ARG A 92 -2.63 3.10 -28.78
C ARG A 92 -1.95 4.21 -27.96
N LYS A 93 -2.53 5.41 -27.96
CA LYS A 93 -2.00 6.54 -27.17
C LYS A 93 -1.96 6.20 -25.68
N GLY A 94 -3.03 5.63 -25.13
CA GLY A 94 -3.07 5.20 -23.73
C GLY A 94 -2.01 4.14 -23.38
N ARG A 95 -1.65 3.26 -24.32
CA ARG A 95 -0.53 2.32 -24.13
C ARG A 95 0.81 3.04 -24.07
N GLU A 96 1.03 3.98 -24.98
CA GLU A 96 2.26 4.80 -25.05
C GLU A 96 2.41 5.64 -23.76
N ASP A 97 1.36 6.37 -23.37
CA ASP A 97 1.31 7.17 -22.15
C ASP A 97 1.58 6.32 -20.89
N ARG A 98 0.98 5.12 -20.79
CA ARG A 98 1.22 4.19 -19.68
C ARG A 98 2.68 3.75 -19.61
N GLN A 99 3.28 3.40 -20.75
CA GLN A 99 4.66 2.95 -20.80
C GLN A 99 5.64 4.06 -20.44
N GLU A 100 5.37 5.28 -20.91
CA GLU A 100 6.14 6.47 -20.56
C GLU A 100 6.04 6.79 -19.06
N ASN A 101 4.83 6.79 -18.51
CA ASN A 101 4.61 7.03 -17.07
C ASN A 101 5.34 6.00 -16.20
N LEU A 102 5.34 4.71 -16.58
CA LEU A 102 6.09 3.68 -15.85
C LEU A 102 7.61 3.90 -15.93
N LYS A 103 8.14 4.34 -17.08
CA LYS A 103 9.56 4.67 -17.24
C LYS A 103 9.94 5.90 -16.43
N ASN A 104 9.12 6.94 -16.50
CA ASN A 104 9.32 8.18 -15.74
C ASN A 104 9.29 7.88 -14.25
N PHE A 105 8.34 7.05 -13.80
CA PHE A 105 8.26 6.63 -12.42
C PHE A 105 9.45 5.77 -12.00
N ALA A 106 9.92 4.83 -12.84
CA ALA A 106 11.14 4.06 -12.55
C ALA A 106 12.39 4.94 -12.45
N THR A 107 12.43 6.03 -13.24
CA THR A 107 13.57 6.97 -13.29
C THR A 107 13.53 7.97 -12.13
N SER A 108 12.36 8.51 -11.79
CA SER A 108 12.19 9.40 -10.63
C SER A 108 12.31 8.63 -9.32
N ALA A 109 11.83 7.38 -9.29
CA ALA A 109 12.05 6.42 -8.22
C ALA A 109 13.42 5.73 -8.33
N SER A 110 14.47 6.40 -8.85
CA SER A 110 15.88 5.99 -8.78
C SER A 110 16.40 6.00 -7.33
N PHE A 111 15.63 5.38 -6.44
CA PHE A 111 16.03 4.98 -5.11
C PHE A 111 16.69 3.61 -5.22
N ALA A 112 17.66 3.38 -4.35
CA ALA A 112 18.22 2.07 -4.06
C ALA A 112 17.17 1.15 -3.39
N VAL A 113 15.89 1.20 -3.80
CA VAL A 113 14.81 0.34 -3.29
C VAL A 113 15.26 -1.12 -3.42
N ASN A 114 15.96 -1.47 -4.49
CA ASN A 114 16.50 -2.81 -4.71
C ASN A 114 17.43 -3.31 -3.60
N SER A 115 18.11 -2.44 -2.85
CA SER A 115 18.95 -2.84 -1.71
C SER A 115 18.16 -3.06 -0.42
N TYR A 116 16.93 -2.56 -0.34
CA TYR A 116 16.08 -2.74 0.82
C TYR A 116 15.48 -4.14 0.90
N HIS A 117 15.15 -4.56 2.12
CA HIS A 117 14.33 -5.75 2.33
C HIS A 117 13.00 -5.62 1.56
N PRO A 118 12.48 -6.69 0.91
CA PRO A 118 11.28 -6.63 0.05
C PRO A 118 10.07 -5.91 0.62
N LEU A 119 9.80 -6.04 1.92
CA LEU A 119 8.74 -5.25 2.58
C LEU A 119 9.03 -3.74 2.52
N ASN A 120 10.24 -3.34 2.91
CA ASN A 120 10.65 -1.93 2.91
C ASN A 120 10.69 -1.35 1.48
N GLN A 121 10.87 -2.21 0.46
CA GLN A 121 10.71 -1.80 -0.94
C GLN A 121 9.30 -1.28 -1.21
N PHE A 122 8.31 -2.07 -0.82
CA PHE A 122 6.90 -1.73 -0.98
C PHE A 122 6.47 -0.56 -0.11
N LEU A 123 6.94 -0.48 1.15
CA LEU A 123 6.65 0.66 2.03
C LEU A 123 7.20 1.97 1.45
N ALA A 124 8.42 1.94 0.91
CA ALA A 124 9.01 3.11 0.25
C ALA A 124 8.22 3.54 -0.99
N LEU A 125 7.81 2.58 -1.83
CA LEU A 125 6.98 2.87 -3.01
C LEU A 125 5.62 3.46 -2.61
N GLU A 126 4.96 2.92 -1.59
CA GLU A 126 3.69 3.44 -1.07
C GLU A 126 3.83 4.88 -0.55
N ALA A 127 4.86 5.12 0.26
CA ALA A 127 5.16 6.42 0.85
C ALA A 127 5.45 7.50 -0.21
N GLN A 128 6.07 7.14 -1.33
CA GLN A 128 6.46 8.10 -2.37
C GLN A 128 5.41 8.28 -3.46
N THR A 129 4.39 7.42 -3.51
CA THR A 129 3.33 7.50 -4.53
C THR A 129 1.99 7.80 -3.88
N ARG A 130 1.28 6.76 -3.46
CA ARG A 130 -0.08 6.83 -2.97
C ARG A 130 -0.20 7.72 -1.75
N MET A 131 0.78 7.74 -0.85
CA MET A 131 0.73 8.60 0.32
C MET A 131 0.68 10.09 -0.07
N VAL A 132 1.54 10.50 -0.99
CA VAL A 132 1.67 11.89 -1.43
C VAL A 132 0.53 12.28 -2.37
N ASP A 133 0.31 11.49 -3.42
CA ASP A 133 -0.55 11.86 -4.55
C ASP A 133 -2.03 11.56 -4.30
N PHE A 134 -2.35 10.72 -3.32
CA PHE A 134 -3.71 10.27 -3.06
C PHE A 134 -4.15 10.52 -1.62
N ILE A 135 -3.46 9.92 -0.64
CA ILE A 135 -3.93 9.92 0.76
C ILE A 135 -3.87 11.31 1.37
N ASN A 136 -2.69 11.93 1.39
CA ASN A 136 -2.51 13.26 1.97
C ASN A 136 -3.28 14.33 1.19
N PHE A 137 -3.33 14.17 -0.13
CA PHE A 137 -4.10 15.05 -1.00
C PHE A 137 -5.61 15.03 -0.69
N GLU A 138 -6.20 13.85 -0.55
CA GLU A 138 -7.62 13.74 -0.22
C GLU A 138 -7.93 14.28 1.18
N VAL A 139 -7.10 13.93 2.17
CA VAL A 139 -7.28 14.36 3.55
C VAL A 139 -7.23 15.88 3.68
N ASP A 140 -6.22 16.52 3.11
CA ASP A 140 -6.07 17.98 3.15
C ASP A 140 -7.25 18.69 2.49
N ARG A 141 -7.62 18.27 1.27
CA ARG A 141 -8.75 18.89 0.55
C ARG A 141 -10.07 18.70 1.28
N MET A 142 -10.34 17.50 1.77
CA MET A 142 -11.59 17.17 2.45
C MET A 142 -11.70 17.86 3.81
N SER A 143 -10.58 18.01 4.54
CA SER A 143 -10.55 18.69 5.82
C SER A 143 -10.71 20.20 5.65
N MET A 144 -9.93 20.81 4.74
CA MET A 144 -9.93 22.26 4.51
C MET A 144 -11.21 22.76 3.86
N ALA A 145 -11.86 21.97 2.99
CA ALA A 145 -13.20 22.27 2.48
C ALA A 145 -14.24 22.42 3.60
N ASN A 146 -13.98 21.83 4.77
CA ASN A 146 -14.83 21.93 5.96
C ASN A 146 -14.26 22.87 7.03
N SER A 147 -13.20 23.62 6.75
CA SER A 147 -12.50 24.49 7.72
C SER A 147 -12.06 23.71 8.98
N VAL A 148 -11.59 22.48 8.79
CA VAL A 148 -11.04 21.62 9.83
C VAL A 148 -9.58 21.32 9.50
N GLU A 149 -8.68 21.57 10.44
CA GLU A 149 -7.27 21.21 10.36
C GLU A 149 -7.09 19.74 10.77
N ALA A 150 -6.61 18.91 9.84
CA ALA A 150 -6.22 17.53 10.12
C ALA A 150 -4.73 17.46 10.44
N ARG A 151 -4.36 16.89 11.59
CA ARG A 151 -2.96 16.68 11.99
C ARG A 151 -2.66 15.18 12.02
N PRO A 152 -1.81 14.66 11.12
CA PRO A 152 -1.43 13.25 11.08
C PRO A 152 -0.15 12.99 11.89
N PRO A 153 -0.21 12.52 13.16
CA PRO A 153 0.98 12.38 13.99
C PRO A 153 1.92 11.28 13.49
N PHE A 154 1.40 10.32 12.71
CA PHE A 154 2.22 9.26 12.11
C PHE A 154 3.07 9.74 10.94
N LEU A 155 2.93 10.99 10.47
CA LEU A 155 3.82 11.61 9.48
C LEU A 155 4.98 12.39 10.12
N ASP A 156 5.17 12.29 11.44
CA ASP A 156 6.34 12.85 12.09
C ASP A 156 7.64 12.22 11.57
N HIS A 157 8.60 13.05 11.16
CA HIS A 157 9.81 12.57 10.51
C HIS A 157 10.69 11.73 11.45
N GLN A 158 10.71 12.01 12.76
CA GLN A 158 11.50 11.25 13.72
C GLN A 158 10.92 9.85 13.89
N LEU A 159 9.59 9.73 13.90
CA LEU A 159 8.92 8.44 13.91
C LEU A 159 9.25 7.63 12.64
N TRP A 160 9.29 8.28 11.48
CA TRP A 160 9.67 7.65 10.22
C TRP A 160 11.12 7.19 10.20
N GLU A 161 12.06 8.04 10.62
CA GLU A 161 13.48 7.72 10.72
C GLU A 161 13.72 6.54 11.66
N PHE A 162 13.07 6.53 12.83
CA PHE A 162 13.13 5.42 13.78
C PHE A 162 12.60 4.12 13.16
N CYS A 163 11.39 4.16 12.58
CA CYS A 163 10.77 2.99 11.99
C CYS A 163 11.48 2.48 10.73
N ALA A 164 12.17 3.35 9.99
CA ALA A 164 13.00 2.95 8.84
C ALA A 164 14.17 2.04 9.25
N GLN A 165 14.71 2.23 10.46
CA GLN A 165 15.81 1.44 11.01
C GLN A 165 15.36 0.09 11.58
N LEU A 166 14.06 -0.10 11.81
CA LEU A 166 13.55 -1.32 12.43
C LEU A 166 13.58 -2.52 11.47
N PRO A 167 13.89 -3.72 11.99
CA PRO A 167 13.71 -4.95 11.24
C PRO A 167 12.26 -5.11 10.72
N PRO A 168 12.06 -5.62 9.49
CA PRO A 168 10.75 -5.74 8.85
C PRO A 168 9.67 -6.44 9.67
N GLU A 169 10.06 -7.42 10.49
CA GLU A 169 9.18 -8.23 11.34
C GLU A 169 8.46 -7.43 12.44
N PHE A 170 9.01 -6.27 12.82
CA PHE A 170 8.33 -5.31 13.71
C PHE A 170 7.23 -4.54 12.99
N LYS A 171 7.20 -4.54 11.66
CA LYS A 171 6.17 -3.89 10.85
C LYS A 171 5.10 -4.91 10.46
N LEU A 172 5.54 -6.00 9.82
CA LEU A 172 4.66 -7.03 9.29
C LEU A 172 5.27 -8.42 9.50
N ASN A 173 4.46 -9.37 9.97
CA ASN A 173 4.83 -10.78 10.00
C ASN A 173 3.66 -11.66 9.53
N ALA A 174 3.85 -12.98 9.56
CA ALA A 174 2.85 -13.93 9.07
C ALA A 174 1.54 -13.92 9.87
N ALA A 175 1.57 -13.49 11.13
CA ALA A 175 0.39 -13.45 11.99
C ALA A 175 -0.34 -12.11 11.91
N MET A 176 0.37 -11.00 11.73
CA MET A 176 -0.19 -9.68 11.99
C MET A 176 0.52 -8.55 11.22
N ASN A 177 -0.28 -7.55 10.84
CA ASN A 177 0.20 -6.26 10.31
C ASN A 177 0.37 -5.23 11.43
N LYS A 178 1.17 -4.19 11.19
CA LYS A 178 1.43 -3.11 12.15
C LYS A 178 1.83 -3.63 13.53
N VAL A 179 2.74 -4.60 13.54
CA VAL A 179 3.09 -5.41 14.72
C VAL A 179 3.53 -4.52 15.88
N LEU A 180 4.44 -3.57 15.61
CA LEU A 180 4.94 -2.62 16.59
C LEU A 180 3.81 -1.78 17.19
N LEU A 181 2.96 -1.17 16.36
CA LEU A 181 1.86 -0.33 16.82
C LEU A 181 0.87 -1.11 17.68
N ARG A 182 0.48 -2.32 17.25
CA ARG A 182 -0.47 -3.14 18.02
C ARG A 182 0.10 -3.60 19.34
N ARG A 183 1.39 -3.97 19.38
CA ARG A 183 2.07 -4.34 20.62
C ARG A 183 2.25 -3.14 21.55
N GLY A 184 2.67 -2.00 21.02
CA GLY A 184 2.89 -0.77 21.79
C GLY A 184 1.60 -0.19 22.39
N MET A 185 0.46 -0.43 21.75
CA MET A 185 -0.85 0.04 22.24
C MET A 185 -1.62 -1.02 23.06
N LYS A 186 -1.03 -2.19 23.31
CA LYS A 186 -1.72 -3.32 23.96
C LYS A 186 -2.29 -2.97 25.33
N ASP A 187 -1.57 -2.15 26.10
CA ASP A 187 -1.96 -1.78 27.46
C ASP A 187 -2.84 -0.52 27.51
N LEU A 188 -2.97 0.19 26.38
CA LEU A 188 -3.74 1.43 26.26
C LEU A 188 -5.12 1.22 25.60
N LEU A 189 -5.25 0.18 24.77
CA LEU A 189 -6.46 -0.08 23.99
C LEU A 189 -7.01 -1.48 24.29
N PRO A 190 -8.35 -1.65 24.25
CA PRO A 190 -8.96 -2.97 24.42
C PRO A 190 -8.42 -3.98 23.40
N THR A 191 -8.34 -5.25 23.81
CA THR A 191 -7.89 -6.36 22.95
C THR A 191 -8.70 -6.48 21.67
N ALA A 192 -9.99 -6.13 21.71
CA ALA A 192 -10.86 -6.08 20.55
C ALA A 192 -10.38 -5.09 19.47
N VAL A 193 -9.72 -3.98 19.87
CA VAL A 193 -9.17 -2.99 18.95
C VAL A 193 -7.80 -3.42 18.45
N THR A 194 -6.93 -3.88 19.35
CA THR A 194 -5.54 -4.24 19.02
C THR A 194 -5.43 -5.51 18.17
N ASN A 195 -6.42 -6.41 18.24
CA ASN A 195 -6.51 -7.59 17.39
C ASN A 195 -7.43 -7.40 16.16
N ARG A 196 -8.07 -6.23 16.00
CA ARG A 196 -9.01 -5.98 14.89
C ARG A 196 -8.30 -6.08 13.53
N THR A 197 -8.93 -6.75 12.58
CA THR A 197 -8.47 -6.75 11.18
C THR A 197 -8.57 -5.34 10.59
N LYS A 198 -7.65 -4.99 9.68
CA LYS A 198 -7.70 -3.70 9.00
C LYS A 198 -8.96 -3.65 8.16
N GLN A 199 -9.76 -2.61 8.37
CA GLN A 199 -10.90 -2.26 7.52
C GLN A 199 -10.54 -0.98 6.79
N GLY A 200 -10.60 -1.01 5.46
CA GLY A 200 -10.52 0.19 4.64
C GLY A 200 -11.83 0.98 4.71
N LEU A 201 -11.76 2.27 4.45
CA LEU A 201 -12.95 3.06 4.13
C LEU A 201 -13.38 2.63 2.72
N ALA A 202 -14.46 1.87 2.62
CA ALA A 202 -15.07 1.53 1.34
C ALA A 202 -16.02 2.67 0.96
N THR A 203 -15.93 3.15 -0.27
CA THR A 203 -16.98 3.96 -0.87
C THR A 203 -18.24 3.09 -0.98
N PRO A 204 -19.42 3.59 -0.54
CA PRO A 204 -20.68 2.87 -0.65
C PRO A 204 -21.12 2.64 -2.10
#